data_AF-A0AAV5EXF1-F1
#
_entry.id   AF-A0AAV5EXF1-F1
#
_cell.length_a   1.000
_cell.length_b   1.000
_cell.length_c   1.000
_cell.angle_alpha   90.00
_cell.angle_beta   90.00
_cell.angle_gamma   90.00
#
_symmetry.space_group_name_H-M   'P 1'
#
loop_
_entity.id
_entity.type
_entity.pdbx_description
1 polymer ?
#
loop_
_entity_poly.entity_id
_entity_poly.type
_entity_poly.pdbx_seq_one_letter_code
_entity_poly.pdbx_strand_id
1 'polypeptide(L)'
;MSHHGRQQALQAINSLGAGGGTNIADALKKAMKVIEDRRYKNSVCSVILLSDGQDTYNVSSNVQGTSTSNRSLVPSSILNDDGHRVSLHAFGFGADHDSDALHSIAEASGGTFSFIEDEGVIQDAFAQCIGGLLSIVVQEMQLSMECVNPGVQLCSIKCGSYPSKLASDGRHGSVDIGHLYADEERDVLLTVTIPKSHEPTSLVRVTCAYRDPVKDEAIKVEGDEVTIMRSTAATPESVSIEVDRENETAYKLPILLSLHARCC
;
A
#
# COMPACT_ATOMS: atom_id res chain seq x y z
N MET A 1 -23.75 12.99 7.66
CA MET A 1 -24.72 12.20 8.44
C MET A 1 -25.76 13.13 9.05
N SER A 2 -27.06 12.82 8.94
CA SER A 2 -28.11 13.63 9.57
C SER A 2 -28.22 13.34 11.08
N HIS A 3 -28.80 14.27 11.85
CA HIS A 3 -29.06 14.06 13.28
C HIS A 3 -29.91 12.80 13.53
N HIS A 4 -30.92 12.58 12.69
CA HIS A 4 -31.77 11.39 12.77
C HIS A 4 -30.99 10.09 12.52
N GLY A 5 -30.15 10.05 11.47
CA GLY A 5 -29.32 8.88 11.19
C GLY A 5 -28.33 8.56 12.31
N ARG A 6 -27.75 9.60 12.93
CA ARG A 6 -26.88 9.43 14.12
C ARG A 6 -27.63 8.80 15.28
N GLN A 7 -28.85 9.27 15.57
CA GLN A 7 -29.66 8.75 16.67
C GLN A 7 -30.07 7.28 16.42
N GLN A 8 -30.44 6.93 15.19
CA GLN A 8 -30.75 5.54 14.82
C GLN A 8 -29.54 4.63 14.98
N ALA A 9 -28.35 5.06 14.56
CA ALA A 9 -27.12 4.30 14.75
C ALA A 9 -26.81 4.08 16.24
N LEU A 10 -26.95 5.11 17.07
CA LEU A 10 -26.77 4.99 18.52
C LEU A 10 -27.76 4.03 19.17
N GLN A 11 -29.03 4.04 18.74
CA GLN A 11 -30.03 3.09 19.22
C GLN A 11 -29.68 1.65 18.82
N ALA A 12 -29.22 1.43 17.58
CA ALA A 12 -28.77 0.12 17.13
C ALA A 12 -27.57 -0.38 17.94
N ILE A 13 -26.56 0.48 18.16
CA ILE A 13 -25.39 0.16 18.98
C ILE A 13 -25.80 -0.22 20.41
N ASN A 14 -26.69 0.55 21.04
CA ASN A 14 -27.17 0.27 22.40
C ASN A 14 -28.04 -0.99 22.50
N SER A 15 -28.54 -1.51 21.38
CA SER A 15 -29.31 -2.76 21.32
C SER A 15 -28.45 -4.01 21.09
N LEU A 16 -27.15 -3.84 20.83
CA LEU A 16 -26.23 -4.96 20.66
C LEU A 16 -26.13 -5.74 21.98
N GLY A 17 -26.15 -7.06 21.86
CA GLY A 17 -25.96 -7.99 22.97
C GLY A 17 -25.09 -9.16 22.53
N ALA A 18 -24.29 -9.69 23.44
CA ALA A 18 -23.43 -10.82 23.16
C ALA A 18 -24.24 -12.13 23.05
N GLY A 19 -23.97 -12.91 22.01
CA GLY A 19 -24.54 -14.24 21.80
C GLY A 19 -24.20 -14.83 20.44
N GLY A 20 -24.11 -16.16 20.35
CA GLY A 20 -23.77 -16.87 19.12
C GLY A 20 -22.27 -17.14 18.97
N GLY A 21 -21.78 -17.17 17.72
CA GLY A 21 -20.37 -17.34 17.36
C GLY A 21 -19.92 -16.28 16.35
N THR A 22 -18.76 -16.47 15.74
CA THR A 22 -18.08 -15.42 14.94
C THR A 22 -17.98 -15.83 13.47
N ASN A 23 -18.61 -15.09 12.56
CA ASN A 23 -18.56 -15.33 11.11
C ASN A 23 -18.01 -14.09 10.40
N ILE A 24 -16.69 -14.00 10.32
CA ILE A 24 -15.95 -12.88 9.73
C ILE A 24 -16.27 -12.80 8.24
N ALA A 25 -16.26 -13.92 7.51
CA ALA A 25 -16.50 -13.90 6.07
C ALA A 25 -17.89 -13.33 5.71
N ASP A 26 -18.94 -13.72 6.43
CA ASP A 26 -20.29 -13.20 6.21
C ASP A 26 -20.41 -11.71 6.62
N ALA A 27 -19.74 -11.31 7.70
CA ALA A 27 -19.67 -9.91 8.11
C ALA A 27 -19.04 -9.03 7.00
N LEU A 28 -17.92 -9.49 6.41
CA LEU A 28 -17.26 -8.77 5.31
C LEU A 28 -18.10 -8.72 4.04
N LYS A 29 -18.78 -9.83 3.67
CA LYS A 29 -19.72 -9.84 2.55
C LYS A 29 -20.85 -8.83 2.74
N LYS A 30 -21.41 -8.75 3.94
CA LYS A 30 -22.46 -7.77 4.29
C LYS A 30 -21.93 -6.34 4.23
N ALA A 31 -20.74 -6.09 4.75
CA ALA A 31 -20.10 -4.77 4.70
C ALA A 31 -19.91 -4.31 3.24
N MET A 32 -19.38 -5.19 2.38
CA MET A 32 -19.21 -4.89 0.95
C MET A 32 -20.53 -4.65 0.25
N LYS A 33 -21.58 -5.43 0.56
CA LYS A 33 -22.91 -5.18 0.03
C LYS A 33 -23.46 -3.80 0.40
N VAL A 34 -23.28 -3.36 1.66
CA VAL A 34 -23.68 -2.01 2.10
C VAL A 34 -22.91 -0.93 1.33
N ILE A 35 -21.62 -1.17 1.10
CA ILE A 35 -20.72 -0.29 0.33
C ILE A 35 -21.16 -0.21 -1.13
N GLU A 36 -21.53 -1.33 -1.76
CA GLU A 36 -21.95 -1.42 -3.16
C GLU A 36 -23.36 -0.81 -3.38
N ASP A 37 -24.31 -1.10 -2.47
CA ASP A 37 -25.72 -0.69 -2.58
C ASP A 37 -25.95 0.79 -2.15
N ARG A 38 -24.93 1.49 -1.67
CA ARG A 38 -25.09 2.86 -1.15
C ARG A 38 -25.49 3.85 -2.24
N ARG A 39 -26.45 4.72 -1.92
CA ARG A 39 -26.90 5.78 -2.83
C ARG A 39 -25.87 6.89 -3.04
N TYR A 40 -25.06 7.17 -2.02
CA TYR A 40 -24.05 8.21 -2.04
C TYR A 40 -22.67 7.59 -1.90
N LYS A 41 -21.78 7.86 -2.87
CA LYS A 41 -20.39 7.41 -2.82
C LYS A 41 -19.52 8.49 -2.22
N ASN A 42 -18.88 8.17 -1.11
CA ASN A 42 -17.81 9.00 -0.54
C ASN A 42 -16.53 8.72 -1.32
N SER A 43 -15.66 9.72 -1.44
CA SER A 43 -14.32 9.55 -2.03
C SER A 43 -13.47 8.58 -1.20
N VAL A 44 -13.46 8.76 0.12
CA VAL A 44 -12.84 7.82 1.07
C VAL A 44 -13.89 6.88 1.65
N CYS A 45 -13.66 5.58 1.55
CA CYS A 45 -14.52 4.53 2.11
C CYS A 45 -13.66 3.38 2.67
N SER A 46 -13.89 3.02 3.93
CA SER A 46 -13.18 1.94 4.61
C SER A 46 -14.13 1.09 5.46
N VAL A 47 -13.69 -0.12 5.78
CA VAL A 47 -14.34 -1.04 6.72
C VAL A 47 -13.51 -1.10 8.00
N ILE A 48 -14.17 -0.99 9.15
CA ILE A 48 -13.56 -1.26 10.44
C ILE A 48 -14.12 -2.60 10.94
N LEU A 49 -13.24 -3.59 11.11
CA LEU A 49 -13.58 -4.92 11.62
C LEU A 49 -13.13 -5.03 13.07
N LEU A 50 -14.04 -5.37 13.97
CA LEU A 50 -13.77 -5.57 15.39
C LEU A 50 -14.02 -7.04 15.73
N SER A 51 -13.05 -7.72 16.32
CA SER A 51 -13.21 -9.13 16.73
C SER A 51 -12.45 -9.45 18.00
N ASP A 52 -13.09 -10.12 18.93
CA ASP A 52 -12.52 -10.71 20.15
C ASP A 52 -12.36 -12.23 20.06
N GLY A 53 -12.71 -12.83 18.91
CA GLY A 53 -12.69 -14.27 18.69
C GLY A 53 -12.27 -14.67 17.28
N GLN A 54 -12.27 -15.97 17.04
CA GLN A 54 -11.86 -16.60 15.78
C GLN A 54 -13.08 -16.91 14.91
N ASP A 55 -12.94 -16.95 13.57
CA ASP A 55 -14.05 -17.35 12.70
C ASP A 55 -14.43 -18.82 12.97
N THR A 56 -15.63 -19.06 13.50
CA THR A 56 -16.10 -20.40 13.89
C THR A 56 -16.89 -21.11 12.80
N TYR A 57 -17.16 -20.45 11.67
CA TYR A 57 -18.10 -20.94 10.63
C TYR A 57 -17.41 -21.37 9.34
N ASN A 58 -16.23 -20.85 9.06
CA ASN A 58 -15.46 -21.13 7.85
C ASN A 58 -14.20 -21.96 8.12
N VAL A 59 -14.08 -22.56 9.32
CA VAL A 59 -13.08 -23.59 9.65
C VAL A 59 -13.40 -24.88 8.89
N SER A 60 -13.20 -24.88 7.57
CA SER A 60 -13.19 -26.09 6.77
C SER A 60 -11.85 -26.80 7.00
N SER A 61 -11.87 -27.79 7.89
CA SER A 61 -10.98 -28.96 7.91
C SER A 61 -9.46 -28.69 7.90
N ASN A 62 -8.86 -28.67 9.09
CA ASN A 62 -7.45 -29.01 9.35
C ASN A 62 -7.10 -30.48 8.98
N VAL A 63 -7.57 -30.96 7.83
CA VAL A 63 -7.13 -32.25 7.27
C VAL A 63 -6.05 -31.90 6.24
N GLN A 64 -4.81 -32.29 6.56
CA GLN A 64 -3.63 -32.25 5.69
C GLN A 64 -3.01 -30.85 5.43
N GLY A 65 -2.23 -30.36 6.40
CA GLY A 65 -0.87 -29.80 6.21
C GLY A 65 -0.63 -28.70 5.18
N THR A 66 -1.67 -28.06 4.65
CA THR A 66 -1.58 -26.93 3.72
C THR A 66 -2.23 -25.74 4.41
N SER A 67 -1.44 -24.70 4.67
CA SER A 67 -1.90 -23.46 5.27
C SER A 67 -3.04 -22.90 4.41
N THR A 68 -4.29 -23.06 4.85
CA THR A 68 -5.43 -22.42 4.20
C THR A 68 -5.21 -20.94 4.35
N SER A 69 -4.89 -20.27 3.24
CA SER A 69 -4.63 -18.84 3.27
C SER A 69 -5.89 -18.13 3.76
N ASN A 70 -5.79 -17.47 4.93
CA ASN A 70 -6.87 -16.68 5.54
C ASN A 70 -7.45 -15.61 4.60
N ARG A 71 -6.81 -15.38 3.44
CA ARG A 71 -7.36 -14.69 2.26
C ARG A 71 -8.72 -15.21 1.78
N SER A 72 -9.08 -16.47 2.04
CA SER A 72 -10.40 -17.01 1.66
C SER A 72 -11.57 -16.32 2.39
N LEU A 73 -11.31 -15.69 3.54
CA LEU A 73 -12.29 -14.93 4.30
C LEU A 73 -12.57 -13.55 3.67
N VAL A 74 -11.66 -13.05 2.83
CA VAL A 74 -11.78 -11.74 2.19
C VAL A 74 -12.63 -11.86 0.92
N PRO A 75 -13.78 -11.17 0.81
CA PRO A 75 -14.55 -11.13 -0.43
C PRO A 75 -13.70 -10.68 -1.61
N SER A 76 -13.89 -11.29 -2.78
CA SER A 76 -13.16 -10.90 -4.00
C SER A 76 -13.37 -9.43 -4.38
N SER A 77 -14.51 -8.83 -4.02
CA SER A 77 -14.74 -7.38 -4.23
C SER A 77 -13.79 -6.46 -3.45
N ILE A 78 -13.18 -6.94 -2.36
CA ILE A 78 -12.11 -6.23 -1.64
C ILE A 78 -10.75 -6.43 -2.32
N LEU A 79 -10.56 -7.58 -2.98
CA LEU A 79 -9.32 -7.97 -3.63
C LEU A 79 -9.21 -7.51 -5.09
N ASN A 80 -10.33 -7.10 -5.70
CA ASN A 80 -10.39 -6.73 -7.11
C ASN A 80 -9.81 -5.34 -7.35
N ASP A 81 -9.01 -5.23 -8.42
CA ASP A 81 -8.26 -4.05 -8.86
C ASP A 81 -9.10 -3.07 -9.71
N ASP A 82 -10.43 -3.10 -9.57
CA ASP A 82 -11.37 -2.34 -10.43
C ASP A 82 -11.45 -0.84 -10.06
N GLY A 83 -10.40 -0.28 -9.45
CA GLY A 83 -10.28 1.15 -9.14
C GLY A 83 -11.16 1.65 -7.99
N HIS A 84 -11.66 0.77 -7.12
CA HIS A 84 -12.41 1.14 -5.91
C HIS A 84 -12.01 0.26 -4.72
N ARG A 85 -10.71 0.30 -4.36
CA ARG A 85 -10.18 -0.49 -3.25
C ARG A 85 -10.71 0.07 -1.92
N VAL A 86 -11.43 -0.77 -1.18
CA VAL A 86 -11.89 -0.45 0.18
C VAL A 86 -10.87 -1.00 1.17
N SER A 87 -10.23 -0.11 1.94
CA SER A 87 -9.32 -0.54 3.02
C SER A 87 -10.10 -1.12 4.19
N LEU A 88 -9.57 -2.20 4.78
CA LEU A 88 -10.14 -2.86 5.95
C LEU A 88 -9.16 -2.76 7.12
N HIS A 89 -9.58 -2.06 8.16
CA HIS A 89 -8.83 -1.88 9.40
C HIS A 89 -9.40 -2.82 10.46
N ALA A 90 -8.62 -3.81 10.88
CA ALA A 90 -9.02 -4.83 11.82
C ALA A 90 -8.48 -4.54 13.23
N PHE A 91 -9.33 -4.70 14.24
CA PHE A 91 -8.98 -4.58 15.65
C PHE A 91 -9.29 -5.89 16.35
N GLY A 92 -8.24 -6.53 16.85
CA GLY A 92 -8.31 -7.76 17.64
C GLY A 92 -8.36 -7.42 19.13
N PHE A 93 -9.33 -7.94 19.88
CA PHE A 93 -9.48 -7.68 21.31
C PHE A 93 -9.17 -8.94 22.13
N GLY A 94 -8.36 -8.79 23.18
CA GLY A 94 -8.02 -9.89 24.09
C GLY A 94 -7.23 -11.01 23.40
N ALA A 95 -6.81 -12.03 24.14
CA ALA A 95 -5.92 -13.07 23.60
C ALA A 95 -6.62 -14.11 22.70
N ASP A 96 -7.95 -14.10 22.63
CA ASP A 96 -8.74 -15.18 22.02
C ASP A 96 -9.07 -14.95 20.53
N HIS A 97 -8.75 -13.78 19.99
CA HIS A 97 -8.94 -13.47 18.57
C HIS A 97 -7.88 -14.16 17.67
N ASP A 98 -8.22 -14.32 16.39
CA ASP A 98 -7.28 -14.87 15.39
C ASP A 98 -6.43 -13.74 14.78
N SER A 99 -5.29 -13.44 15.40
CA SER A 99 -4.36 -12.41 14.93
C SER A 99 -3.89 -12.64 13.49
N ASP A 100 -3.60 -13.89 13.13
CA ASP A 100 -3.07 -14.23 11.81
C ASP A 100 -4.14 -14.01 10.73
N ALA A 101 -5.39 -14.36 11.01
CA ALA A 101 -6.50 -14.10 10.10
C ALA A 101 -6.78 -12.61 9.97
N LEU A 102 -6.91 -11.88 11.09
CA LEU A 102 -7.19 -10.44 11.06
C LEU A 102 -6.08 -9.65 10.37
N HIS A 103 -4.81 -10.01 10.62
CA HIS A 103 -3.67 -9.43 9.93
C HIS A 103 -3.72 -9.70 8.42
N SER A 104 -3.90 -10.97 8.03
CA SER A 104 -3.97 -11.36 6.61
C SER A 104 -5.12 -10.66 5.87
N ILE A 105 -6.28 -10.51 6.53
CA ILE A 105 -7.45 -9.82 5.98
C ILE A 105 -7.15 -8.33 5.77
N ALA A 106 -6.62 -7.66 6.79
CA ALA A 106 -6.28 -6.25 6.72
C ALA A 106 -5.22 -5.98 5.64
N GLU A 107 -4.14 -6.77 5.63
CA GLU A 107 -3.06 -6.64 4.65
C GLU A 107 -3.57 -6.84 3.22
N ALA A 108 -4.40 -7.86 2.97
CA ALA A 108 -4.94 -8.11 1.64
C ALA A 108 -5.77 -6.94 1.10
N SER A 109 -6.49 -6.22 1.97
CA SER A 109 -7.25 -5.02 1.61
C SER A 109 -6.40 -3.75 1.47
N GLY A 110 -5.16 -3.74 1.96
CA GLY A 110 -4.34 -2.53 2.10
C GLY A 110 -4.67 -1.69 3.34
N GLY A 111 -5.36 -2.26 4.32
CA GLY A 111 -5.63 -1.65 5.61
C GLY A 111 -4.65 -2.11 6.70
N THR A 112 -5.02 -1.93 7.97
CA THR A 112 -4.14 -2.16 9.12
C THR A 112 -4.75 -3.11 10.13
N PHE A 113 -3.91 -3.88 10.82
CA PHE A 113 -4.32 -4.67 11.97
C PHE A 113 -3.74 -4.07 13.26
N SER A 114 -4.59 -3.93 14.28
CA SER A 114 -4.22 -3.43 15.60
C SER A 114 -4.70 -4.39 16.68
N PHE A 115 -3.75 -4.88 17.48
CA PHE A 115 -4.07 -5.69 18.65
C PHE A 115 -4.34 -4.79 19.86
N ILE A 116 -5.47 -5.00 20.52
CA ILE A 116 -5.92 -4.26 21.69
C ILE A 116 -5.92 -5.20 22.91
N GLU A 117 -4.94 -5.00 23.78
CA GLU A 117 -4.79 -5.75 25.03
C GLU A 117 -5.66 -5.20 26.16
N ASP A 118 -5.92 -3.89 26.18
CA ASP A 118 -6.58 -3.19 27.29
C ASP A 118 -7.61 -2.16 26.77
N GLU A 119 -8.69 -1.94 27.52
CA GLU A 119 -9.74 -0.98 27.15
C GLU A 119 -9.22 0.46 27.03
N GLY A 120 -8.19 0.82 27.79
CA GLY A 120 -7.57 2.14 27.79
C GLY A 120 -6.87 2.49 26.48
N VAL A 121 -6.39 1.50 25.71
CA VAL A 121 -5.73 1.73 24.42
C VAL A 121 -6.69 1.74 23.23
N ILE A 122 -7.95 1.34 23.44
CA ILE A 122 -8.98 1.34 22.39
C ILE A 122 -9.16 2.74 21.82
N GLN A 123 -9.29 3.74 22.69
CA GLN A 123 -9.59 5.11 22.27
C GLN A 123 -8.49 5.65 21.36
N ASP A 124 -7.22 5.44 21.74
CA ASP A 124 -6.08 5.90 20.97
C ASP A 124 -5.98 5.19 19.61
N ALA A 125 -6.16 3.86 19.60
CA ALA A 125 -6.10 3.08 18.36
C ALA A 125 -7.22 3.47 17.38
N PHE A 126 -8.45 3.67 17.87
CA PHE A 126 -9.56 4.17 17.05
C PHE A 126 -9.35 5.62 16.59
N ALA A 127 -8.89 6.50 17.49
CA ALA A 127 -8.62 7.88 17.17
C ALA A 127 -7.53 8.00 16.08
N GLN A 128 -6.49 7.17 16.17
CA GLN A 128 -5.45 7.10 15.15
C GLN A 128 -6.00 6.59 13.81
N CYS A 129 -6.78 5.52 13.80
CA CYS A 129 -7.38 4.99 12.58
C CYS A 129 -8.33 6.01 11.92
N ILE A 130 -9.22 6.63 12.69
CA ILE A 130 -10.14 7.65 12.18
C ILE A 130 -9.38 8.90 11.74
N GLY A 131 -8.40 9.35 12.52
CA GLY A 131 -7.54 10.47 12.19
C GLY A 131 -6.79 10.25 10.88
N GLY A 132 -6.24 9.06 10.67
CA GLY A 132 -5.63 8.65 9.40
C GLY A 132 -6.63 8.72 8.26
N LEU A 133 -7.78 8.07 8.37
CA LEU A 133 -8.83 8.08 7.34
C LEU A 133 -9.30 9.49 6.96
N LEU A 134 -9.40 10.39 7.95
CA LEU A 134 -9.77 11.80 7.73
C LEU A 134 -8.65 12.65 7.16
N SER A 135 -7.42 12.15 7.17
CA SER A 135 -6.22 12.85 6.68
C SER A 135 -5.77 12.35 5.31
N ILE A 136 -6.53 11.49 4.63
CA ILE A 136 -6.19 11.04 3.27
C ILE A 136 -6.33 12.21 2.30
N VAL A 137 -5.23 12.56 1.64
CA VAL A 137 -5.17 13.65 0.64
C VAL A 137 -4.86 13.15 -0.77
N VAL A 138 -4.42 11.90 -0.90
CA VAL A 138 -4.08 11.25 -2.17
C VAL A 138 -4.66 9.83 -2.17
N GLN A 139 -5.37 9.46 -3.24
CA GLN A 139 -5.89 8.10 -3.44
C GLN A 139 -5.32 7.44 -4.69
N GLU A 140 -5.33 6.10 -4.75
CA GLU A 140 -4.97 5.33 -5.95
C GLU A 140 -3.62 5.75 -6.55
N MET A 141 -2.64 6.05 -5.70
CA MET A 141 -1.35 6.54 -6.12
C MET A 141 -0.52 5.43 -6.75
N GLN A 142 -0.12 5.67 -7.98
CA GLN A 142 0.77 4.80 -8.74
C GLN A 142 2.01 5.57 -9.17
N LEU A 143 3.16 5.00 -8.85
CA LEU A 143 4.44 5.41 -9.42
C LEU A 143 4.76 4.60 -10.65
N SER A 144 5.21 5.28 -11.71
CA SER A 144 5.75 4.70 -12.93
C SER A 144 7.18 5.20 -13.13
N MET A 145 8.08 4.29 -13.50
CA MET A 145 9.49 4.59 -13.74
C MET A 145 9.89 4.10 -15.12
N GLU A 146 10.57 4.94 -15.89
CA GLU A 146 11.06 4.62 -17.23
C GLU A 146 12.54 4.97 -17.37
N CYS A 147 13.36 4.02 -17.80
CA CYS A 147 14.77 4.25 -18.10
C CYS A 147 14.91 5.06 -19.40
N VAL A 148 15.47 6.26 -19.31
CA VAL A 148 15.56 7.21 -20.44
C VAL A 148 16.69 6.83 -21.40
N ASN A 149 17.90 6.60 -20.87
CA ASN A 149 19.03 6.19 -21.69
C ASN A 149 18.95 4.69 -22.03
N PRO A 150 19.18 4.28 -23.31
CA PRO A 150 19.11 2.88 -23.72
C PRO A 150 20.09 1.93 -23.00
N GLY A 151 21.22 2.45 -22.51
CA GLY A 151 22.21 1.69 -21.76
C GLY A 151 21.91 1.59 -20.26
N VAL A 152 20.84 2.23 -19.77
CA VAL A 152 20.40 2.15 -18.37
C VAL A 152 19.36 1.03 -18.23
N GLN A 153 19.50 0.24 -17.18
CA GLN A 153 18.55 -0.81 -16.83
C GLN A 153 18.15 -0.73 -15.37
N LEU A 154 16.86 -0.81 -15.08
CA LEU A 154 16.31 -0.98 -13.75
C LEU A 154 16.48 -2.43 -13.29
N CYS A 155 17.28 -2.63 -12.24
CA CYS A 155 17.60 -3.94 -11.69
C CYS A 155 16.64 -4.38 -10.60
N SER A 156 16.21 -3.46 -9.74
CA SER A 156 15.32 -3.76 -8.63
C SER A 156 14.59 -2.53 -8.13
N ILE A 157 13.44 -2.78 -7.51
CA ILE A 157 12.59 -1.81 -6.83
C ILE A 157 12.38 -2.35 -5.41
N LYS A 158 12.75 -1.56 -4.40
CA LYS A 158 12.48 -1.88 -2.99
C LYS A 158 11.48 -0.86 -2.44
N CYS A 159 10.31 -1.35 -2.07
CA CYS A 159 9.16 -0.54 -1.65
C CYS A 159 8.34 -1.25 -0.55
N GLY A 160 9.00 -1.94 0.40
CA GLY A 160 8.29 -2.66 1.46
C GLY A 160 7.28 -3.68 0.94
N SER A 161 6.05 -3.63 1.45
CA SER A 161 4.92 -4.50 1.06
C SER A 161 4.11 -3.98 -0.13
N TYR A 162 4.47 -2.82 -0.70
CA TYR A 162 3.75 -2.26 -1.83
C TYR A 162 3.88 -3.15 -3.08
N PRO A 163 2.77 -3.48 -3.76
CA PRO A 163 2.83 -4.21 -5.02
C PRO A 163 3.70 -3.46 -6.03
N SER A 164 4.69 -4.14 -6.58
CA SER A 164 5.58 -3.57 -7.58
C SER A 164 5.74 -4.52 -8.77
N LYS A 165 5.96 -3.93 -9.94
CA LYS A 165 6.21 -4.66 -11.19
C LYS A 165 7.45 -4.11 -11.84
N LEU A 166 8.38 -5.00 -12.18
CA LEU A 166 9.54 -4.70 -13.00
C LEU A 166 9.34 -5.38 -14.36
N ALA A 167 9.39 -4.61 -15.44
CA ALA A 167 9.26 -5.15 -16.79
C ALA A 167 10.43 -6.07 -17.13
N SER A 168 10.18 -7.08 -17.97
CA SER A 168 11.18 -8.08 -18.36
C SER A 168 12.36 -7.49 -19.14
N ASP A 169 12.16 -6.35 -19.78
CA ASP A 169 13.21 -5.59 -20.46
C ASP A 169 14.13 -4.81 -19.50
N GLY A 170 13.75 -4.73 -18.21
CA GLY A 170 14.44 -3.92 -17.22
C GLY A 170 14.41 -2.42 -17.54
N ARG A 171 13.46 -1.93 -18.36
CA ARG A 171 13.36 -0.52 -18.77
C ARG A 171 12.21 0.20 -18.10
N HIS A 172 11.22 -0.53 -17.60
CA HIS A 172 10.04 0.03 -16.96
C HIS A 172 9.80 -0.60 -15.59
N GLY A 173 9.34 0.22 -14.65
CA GLY A 173 8.94 -0.18 -13.31
C GLY A 173 7.64 0.50 -12.90
N SER A 174 6.89 -0.13 -12.01
CA SER A 174 5.76 0.52 -11.35
C SER A 174 5.62 0.07 -9.90
N VAL A 175 5.08 0.95 -9.06
CA VAL A 175 4.73 0.67 -7.67
C VAL A 175 3.34 1.23 -7.40
N ASP A 176 2.47 0.40 -6.85
CA ASP A 176 1.17 0.81 -6.34
C ASP A 176 1.30 1.17 -4.86
N ILE A 177 1.22 2.47 -4.56
CA ILE A 177 1.36 3.02 -3.21
C ILE A 177 -0.03 3.08 -2.52
N GLY A 178 -1.12 3.22 -3.29
CA GLY A 178 -2.46 3.32 -2.76
C GLY A 178 -2.78 4.71 -2.19
N HIS A 179 -2.98 4.82 -0.88
CA HIS A 179 -3.34 6.09 -0.22
C HIS A 179 -2.11 6.77 0.38
N LEU A 180 -2.08 8.10 0.36
CA LEU A 180 -1.21 8.90 1.24
C LEU A 180 -2.03 9.85 2.10
N TYR A 181 -1.61 9.95 3.36
CA TYR A 181 -2.08 10.86 4.38
C TYR A 181 -1.37 12.20 4.29
N ALA A 182 -2.00 13.24 4.83
CA ALA A 182 -1.41 14.56 4.97
C ALA A 182 -0.09 14.48 5.72
N ASP A 183 0.93 15.15 5.17
CA ASP A 183 2.30 15.24 5.69
C ASP A 183 3.02 13.88 5.79
N GLU A 184 2.51 12.86 5.11
CA GLU A 184 3.18 11.56 4.98
C GLU A 184 4.29 11.61 3.93
N GLU A 185 5.40 10.94 4.25
CA GLU A 185 6.49 10.66 3.34
C GLU A 185 6.61 9.15 3.08
N ARG A 186 6.87 8.78 1.81
CA ARG A 186 7.14 7.40 1.41
C ARG A 186 8.33 7.31 0.47
N ASP A 187 9.21 6.36 0.78
CA ASP A 187 10.44 6.13 0.04
C ASP A 187 10.38 4.87 -0.82
N VAL A 188 10.87 5.00 -2.05
CA VAL A 188 11.10 3.87 -2.96
C VAL A 188 12.56 3.87 -3.39
N LEU A 189 13.25 2.75 -3.17
CA LEU A 189 14.65 2.60 -3.55
C LEU A 189 14.76 1.80 -4.85
N LEU A 190 15.30 2.45 -5.88
CA LEU A 190 15.63 1.85 -7.17
C LEU A 190 17.11 1.47 -7.21
N THR A 191 17.43 0.36 -7.86
CA THR A 191 18.81 0.06 -8.27
C THR A 191 18.86 0.02 -9.79
N VAL A 192 19.72 0.83 -10.40
CA VAL A 192 19.91 0.87 -11.86
C VAL A 192 21.33 0.51 -12.24
N THR A 193 21.48 -0.18 -13.38
CA THR A 193 22.74 -0.33 -14.07
C THR A 193 22.96 0.88 -14.97
N ILE A 194 24.19 1.38 -15.00
CA ILE A 194 24.55 2.60 -15.70
C ILE A 194 25.66 2.29 -16.73
N PRO A 195 25.52 2.74 -17.99
CA PRO A 195 26.55 2.51 -19.00
C PRO A 195 27.79 3.35 -18.70
N LYS A 196 28.95 2.93 -19.21
CA LYS A 196 30.12 3.82 -19.25
C LYS A 196 29.86 4.95 -20.24
N SER A 197 30.05 6.18 -19.78
CA SER A 197 29.89 7.39 -20.60
C SER A 197 30.76 8.50 -20.03
N HIS A 198 31.27 9.37 -20.89
CA HIS A 198 31.91 10.62 -20.52
C HIS A 198 30.93 11.81 -20.55
N GLU A 199 29.76 11.61 -21.14
CA GLU A 199 28.69 12.61 -21.23
C GLU A 199 27.67 12.41 -20.10
N PRO A 200 27.02 13.50 -19.62
CA PRO A 200 25.89 13.43 -18.71
C PRO A 200 24.87 12.38 -19.15
N THR A 201 24.40 11.56 -18.21
CA THR A 201 23.52 10.43 -18.52
C THR A 201 22.21 10.58 -17.78
N SER A 202 21.12 10.77 -18.53
CA SER A 202 19.74 10.63 -18.03
C SER A 202 19.45 9.18 -17.67
N LEU A 203 19.03 8.94 -16.43
CA LEU A 203 18.83 7.58 -15.91
C LEU A 203 17.38 7.17 -16.01
N VAL A 204 16.52 7.79 -15.19
CA VAL A 204 15.13 7.38 -15.00
C VAL A 204 14.24 8.60 -14.97
N ARG A 205 13.12 8.52 -15.67
CA ARG A 205 11.98 9.42 -15.55
C ARG A 205 10.95 8.79 -14.63
N VAL A 206 10.49 9.56 -13.66
CA VAL A 206 9.47 9.11 -12.70
C VAL A 206 8.19 9.88 -12.97
N THR A 207 7.08 9.17 -13.03
CA THR A 207 5.76 9.76 -13.16
C THR A 207 4.87 9.24 -12.05
N CYS A 208 4.08 10.12 -11.46
CA CYS A 208 3.09 9.79 -10.45
C CYS A 208 1.69 10.02 -11.03
N ALA A 209 0.78 9.09 -10.81
CA ALA A 209 -0.65 9.28 -11.05
C ALA A 209 -1.41 9.01 -9.75
N TYR A 210 -2.41 9.81 -9.44
CA TYR A 210 -3.26 9.63 -8.26
C TYR A 210 -4.64 10.25 -8.46
N ARG A 211 -5.58 9.94 -7.56
CA ARG A 211 -6.92 10.55 -7.49
C ARG A 211 -6.98 11.54 -6.33
N ASP A 212 -7.43 12.76 -6.61
CA ASP A 212 -7.70 13.79 -5.60
C ASP A 212 -9.04 13.47 -4.91
N PRO A 213 -9.08 13.18 -3.60
CA PRO A 213 -10.31 12.80 -2.90
C PRO A 213 -11.33 13.94 -2.74
N VAL A 214 -10.93 15.20 -2.94
CA VAL A 214 -11.81 16.38 -2.85
C VAL A 214 -12.47 16.66 -4.19
N LYS A 215 -11.69 16.58 -5.27
CA LYS A 215 -12.19 16.86 -6.64
C LYS A 215 -12.73 15.63 -7.35
N ASP A 216 -12.37 14.44 -6.89
CA ASP A 216 -12.66 13.16 -7.55
C ASP A 216 -12.08 13.08 -8.97
N GLU A 217 -10.89 13.67 -9.16
CA GLU A 217 -10.19 13.77 -10.44
C GLU A 217 -8.88 12.99 -10.41
N ALA A 218 -8.55 12.34 -11.55
CA ALA A 218 -7.26 11.73 -11.75
C ALA A 218 -6.22 12.80 -12.14
N ILE A 219 -5.16 12.90 -11.37
CA ILE A 219 -4.05 13.83 -11.55
C ILE A 219 -2.81 13.03 -11.94
N LYS A 220 -2.08 13.52 -12.94
CA LYS A 220 -0.78 12.98 -13.35
C LYS A 220 0.27 14.05 -13.14
N VAL A 221 1.33 13.71 -12.42
CA VAL A 221 2.47 14.57 -12.11
C VAL A 221 3.70 13.93 -12.71
N GLU A 222 4.37 14.65 -13.60
CA GLU A 222 5.70 14.27 -14.08
C GLU A 222 6.73 14.72 -13.05
N GLY A 223 7.51 13.78 -12.53
CA GLY A 223 8.63 14.06 -11.65
C GLY A 223 9.88 14.43 -12.44
N ASP A 224 10.90 14.88 -11.73
CA ASP A 224 12.17 15.25 -12.34
C ASP A 224 12.89 14.02 -12.93
N GLU A 225 13.55 14.24 -14.06
CA GLU A 225 14.42 13.23 -14.68
C GLU A 225 15.75 13.15 -13.92
N VAL A 226 16.07 11.95 -13.42
CA VAL A 226 17.30 11.74 -12.66
C VAL A 226 18.48 11.70 -13.62
N THR A 227 19.35 12.71 -13.58
CA THR A 227 20.54 12.81 -14.42
C THR A 227 21.81 12.75 -13.56
N ILE A 228 22.81 12.02 -14.04
CA ILE A 228 24.14 12.04 -13.42
C ILE A 228 25.14 12.77 -14.30
N MET A 229 25.96 13.61 -13.68
CA MET A 229 27.14 14.18 -14.30
C MET A 229 28.27 13.16 -14.30
N ARG A 230 29.04 13.10 -15.38
CA ARG A 230 30.22 12.25 -15.48
C ARG A 230 31.47 13.11 -15.30
N SER A 231 32.42 12.64 -14.49
CA SER A 231 33.70 13.32 -14.37
C SER A 231 34.45 13.25 -15.70
N THR A 232 34.84 14.40 -16.24
CA THR A 232 35.59 14.54 -17.49
C THR A 232 37.11 14.40 -17.29
N ALA A 233 37.58 14.28 -16.04
CA ALA A 233 39.01 14.24 -15.73
C ALA A 233 39.45 12.83 -15.33
N ALA A 234 39.92 12.06 -16.31
CA ALA A 234 40.90 11.02 -16.03
C ALA A 234 42.28 11.69 -16.01
N THR A 235 42.74 12.14 -14.84
CA THR A 235 44.19 12.23 -14.65
C THR A 235 44.74 10.79 -14.72
N PRO A 236 45.78 10.51 -15.52
CA PRO A 236 46.34 9.18 -15.60
C PRO A 236 47.14 8.90 -14.32
N GLU A 237 46.45 8.63 -13.22
CA GLU A 237 47.06 7.87 -12.14
C GLU A 237 47.15 6.42 -12.63
N SER A 238 48.32 5.82 -12.46
CA SER A 238 48.60 4.45 -12.85
C SER A 238 47.68 3.49 -12.12
N VAL A 239 46.54 3.16 -12.73
CA VAL A 239 45.60 2.18 -12.20
C VAL A 239 46.15 0.78 -12.50
N SER A 240 46.20 -0.09 -11.48
CA SER A 240 46.65 -1.48 -11.58
C SER A 240 45.83 -2.27 -12.62
N ILE A 241 46.51 -3.14 -13.38
CA ILE A 241 45.93 -4.02 -14.42
C ILE A 241 44.80 -4.92 -13.87
N GLU A 242 44.77 -5.18 -12.56
CA GLU A 242 43.70 -5.94 -11.90
C GLU A 242 42.38 -5.15 -11.82
N VAL A 243 42.43 -3.83 -11.73
CA VAL A 243 41.24 -2.96 -11.69
C VAL A 243 40.62 -2.82 -13.09
N ASP A 244 41.43 -2.93 -14.15
CA ASP A 244 40.95 -2.90 -15.53
C ASP A 244 40.13 -4.15 -15.91
N ARG A 245 40.41 -5.31 -15.31
CA ARG A 245 39.58 -6.52 -15.50
C ARG A 245 38.22 -6.42 -14.84
N GLU A 246 38.10 -5.65 -13.75
CA GLU A 246 36.84 -5.44 -13.03
C GLU A 246 36.01 -4.28 -13.63
N ASN A 247 36.69 -3.40 -14.38
CA ASN A 247 36.09 -2.27 -15.08
C ASN A 247 35.18 -2.67 -16.25
N GLU A 248 35.14 -3.89 -16.78
CA GLU A 248 34.26 -4.22 -17.92
C GLU A 248 32.75 -4.28 -17.59
N THR A 249 32.38 -4.14 -16.31
CA THR A 249 31.01 -4.31 -15.84
C THR A 249 30.33 -2.95 -15.63
N ALA A 250 29.08 -2.82 -16.11
CA ALA A 250 28.27 -1.63 -15.88
C ALA A 250 28.02 -1.39 -14.37
N TYR A 251 28.04 -0.12 -13.94
CA TYR A 251 27.95 0.24 -12.51
C TYR A 251 26.52 0.17 -12.00
N LYS A 252 26.31 -0.37 -10.80
CA LYS A 252 25.01 -0.31 -10.11
C LYS A 252 24.93 0.93 -9.23
N LEU A 253 23.87 1.71 -9.40
CA LEU A 253 23.61 2.91 -8.61
C LEU A 253 22.26 2.81 -7.88
N PRO A 254 22.22 3.02 -6.55
CA PRO A 254 20.98 3.20 -5.82
C PRO A 254 20.41 4.62 -6.03
N ILE A 255 19.10 4.73 -6.24
CA ILE A 255 18.35 5.99 -6.35
C ILE A 255 17.19 5.93 -5.35
N LEU A 256 17.13 6.86 -4.40
CA LEU A 256 16.01 7.00 -3.46
C LEU A 256 15.00 8.02 -4.02
N LEU A 257 13.74 7.63 -4.10
CA LEU A 257 12.63 8.48 -4.49
C LEU A 257 11.75 8.73 -3.26
N SER A 258 11.57 10.00 -2.89
CA SER A 258 10.79 10.40 -1.71
C SER A 258 9.52 11.13 -2.13
N LEU A 259 8.37 10.52 -1.86
CA LEU A 259 7.05 11.07 -2.12
C LEU A 259 6.55 11.85 -0.93
N HIS A 260 6.10 13.07 -1.15
CA HIS A 260 5.56 13.93 -0.10
C HIS A 260 4.12 14.31 -0.41
N ALA A 261 3.19 13.92 0.46
CA ALA A 261 1.80 14.37 0.38
C ALA A 261 1.62 15.62 1.23
N ARG A 262 1.49 16.78 0.59
CA ARG A 262 1.25 18.06 1.28
C ARG A 262 -0.22 18.46 1.15
N CYS A 263 -0.79 19.03 2.21
CA CYS A 263 -2.05 19.75 2.08
C CYS A 263 -1.85 20.99 1.21
N CYS A 264 -2.72 21.18 0.21
CA CYS A 264 -2.79 22.40 -0.59
C CYS A 264 -3.32 23.59 0.22
#